data_AF-W3RP97-F1
#
_entry.id   AF-W3RP97-F1
#
_cell.length_a   1.000
_cell.length_b   1.000
_cell.length_c   1.000
_cell.angle_alpha   90.00
_cell.angle_beta   90.00
_cell.angle_gamma   90.00
#
_symmetry.space_group_name_H-M   'P 1'
#
loop_
_entity.id
_entity.type
_entity.pdbx_description
1 polymer ?
#
loop_
_entity_poly.entity_id
_entity_poly.type
_entity_poly.pdbx_seq_one_letter_code
_entity_poly.pdbx_strand_id
1 'polypeptide(L)'
;MACWLNDSNGVAAIVNALRRVYNDDIARVMLTEGATLATIIDALLNLSTDHRLLSKLVTMSLYSGDFVVTPNLNGPSHLRYVYDRPNSLAFTDIIVLQPHRTLASTDIRLQLRQAP
;
A
#
# COMPACT_ATOMS: atom_id res chain seq x y z
N MET A 1 -8.50 -15.41 15.84
CA MET A 1 -9.59 -15.59 14.86
C MET A 1 -9.32 -14.68 13.68
N ALA A 2 -8.73 -15.20 12.61
CA ALA A 2 -8.36 -14.45 11.41
C ALA A 2 -8.88 -15.23 10.19
N CYS A 3 -9.99 -14.78 9.60
CA CYS A 3 -10.63 -15.42 8.46
C CYS A 3 -10.71 -14.48 7.25
N TRP A 4 -9.61 -13.83 6.89
CA TRP A 4 -9.57 -12.96 5.71
C TRP A 4 -8.22 -13.08 5.01
N LEU A 5 -7.91 -14.28 4.56
CA LEU A 5 -6.72 -14.60 3.75
C LEU A 5 -7.06 -15.59 2.64
N ASN A 6 -8.28 -15.50 2.10
CA ASN A 6 -8.68 -16.27 0.93
C ASN A 6 -8.70 -15.32 -0.27
N ASP A 7 -7.55 -15.23 -0.95
CA ASP A 7 -7.32 -14.91 -2.37
C ASP A 7 -8.23 -13.94 -3.16
N SER A 8 -8.89 -12.97 -2.54
CA SER A 8 -9.56 -11.91 -3.30
C SER A 8 -9.46 -10.53 -2.65
N ASN A 9 -8.61 -9.74 -3.30
CA ASN A 9 -8.55 -8.29 -3.38
C ASN A 9 -7.66 -7.56 -2.35
N GLY A 10 -6.39 -7.32 -2.72
CA GLY A 10 -5.46 -6.47 -1.96
C GLY A 10 -6.01 -5.06 -1.68
N VAL A 11 -6.93 -4.60 -2.53
CA VAL A 11 -7.75 -3.40 -2.31
C VAL A 11 -8.58 -3.50 -1.03
N ALA A 12 -9.33 -4.58 -0.85
CA ALA A 12 -10.18 -4.78 0.32
C ALA A 12 -9.36 -4.82 1.62
N ALA A 13 -8.16 -5.40 1.57
CA ALA A 13 -7.25 -5.41 2.70
C ALA A 13 -6.81 -3.98 3.08
N ILE A 14 -6.46 -3.13 2.10
CA ILE A 14 -6.08 -1.73 2.33
C ILE A 14 -7.27 -0.91 2.84
N VAL A 15 -8.44 -1.06 2.22
CA VAL A 15 -9.66 -0.36 2.66
C VAL A 15 -9.97 -0.72 4.11
N ASN A 16 -9.93 -2.01 4.46
CA ASN A 16 -10.13 -2.45 5.83
C ASN A 16 -9.03 -1.96 6.78
N ALA A 17 -7.80 -1.83 6.28
CA ALA A 17 -6.70 -1.35 7.07
C ALA A 17 -6.87 0.11 7.47
N LEU A 18 -7.16 0.96 6.49
CA LEU A 18 -7.42 2.38 6.71
C LEU A 18 -8.63 2.57 7.62
N ARG A 19 -9.71 1.80 7.44
CA ARG A 19 -10.90 1.83 8.30
C ARG A 19 -10.60 1.51 9.75
N ARG A 20 -9.73 0.53 10.02
CA ARG A 20 -9.39 0.13 11.39
C ARG A 20 -8.52 1.16 12.10
N VAL A 21 -7.63 1.82 11.37
CA VAL A 21 -6.68 2.79 11.95
C VAL A 21 -7.31 4.19 12.06
N TYR A 22 -8.07 4.60 11.06
CA TYR A 22 -8.58 5.98 10.94
C TYR A 22 -10.12 6.10 11.06
N ASN A 23 -10.88 5.03 11.23
CA ASN A 23 -12.35 4.96 11.14
C ASN A 23 -12.90 5.13 9.71
N ASP A 24 -14.18 4.78 9.49
CA ASP A 24 -14.77 4.70 8.13
C ASP A 24 -14.79 6.05 7.40
N ASP A 25 -15.17 7.13 8.09
CA ASP A 25 -15.32 8.45 7.46
C ASP A 25 -13.97 8.99 6.95
N ILE A 26 -12.93 8.90 7.78
CA ILE A 26 -11.58 9.36 7.39
C ILE A 26 -10.98 8.41 6.35
N ALA A 27 -11.16 7.10 6.49
CA ALA A 27 -10.69 6.14 5.49
C ALA A 27 -11.33 6.39 4.12
N ARG A 28 -12.62 6.74 4.08
CA ARG A 28 -13.30 7.12 2.83
C ARG A 28 -12.67 8.36 2.21
N VAL A 29 -12.46 9.43 2.99
CA VAL A 29 -11.79 10.64 2.49
C VAL A 29 -10.39 10.31 1.98
N MET A 30 -9.60 9.53 2.71
CA MET A 30 -8.26 9.10 2.29
C MET A 30 -8.29 8.32 0.97
N LEU A 31 -9.25 7.41 0.79
CA LEU A 31 -9.38 6.63 -0.45
C LEU A 31 -9.88 7.50 -1.62
N THR A 32 -10.72 8.49 -1.35
CA THR A 32 -11.29 9.39 -2.37
C THR A 32 -10.33 10.51 -2.78
N GLU A 33 -9.57 11.08 -1.85
CA GLU A 33 -8.60 12.16 -2.12
C GLU A 33 -7.19 11.65 -2.44
N GLY A 34 -6.93 10.38 -2.13
CA GLY A 34 -5.65 9.71 -2.33
C GLY A 34 -4.82 9.68 -1.04
N ALA A 35 -4.57 8.46 -0.57
CA ALA A 35 -3.67 8.19 0.56
C ALA A 35 -2.25 8.00 0.05
N THR A 36 -1.24 8.43 0.80
CA THR A 36 0.14 8.11 0.44
C THR A 36 0.41 6.61 0.64
N LEU A 37 1.35 6.07 -0.13
CA LEU A 37 1.80 4.70 0.05
C LEU A 37 2.38 4.50 1.45
N ALA A 38 3.04 5.52 2.01
CA ALA A 38 3.52 5.53 3.40
C ALA A 38 2.36 5.30 4.39
N THR A 39 1.27 6.08 4.28
CA THR A 39 0.09 5.93 5.15
C THR A 39 -0.54 4.55 5.04
N ILE A 40 -0.59 3.98 3.82
CA ILE A 40 -1.11 2.63 3.60
C ILE A 40 -0.19 1.58 4.24
N ILE A 41 1.13 1.71 4.08
CA ILE A 41 2.12 0.81 4.69
C ILE A 41 2.00 0.86 6.21
N ASP A 42 1.95 2.05 6.80
CA ASP A 42 1.78 2.24 8.24
C ASP A 42 0.48 1.60 8.74
N ALA A 43 -0.63 1.81 8.02
CA ALA A 43 -1.92 1.21 8.40
C ALA A 43 -1.88 -0.33 8.34
N LEU A 44 -1.20 -0.89 7.34
CA LEU A 44 -1.02 -2.34 7.20
C LEU A 44 -0.11 -2.93 8.29
N LEU A 45 0.99 -2.25 8.62
CA LEU A 45 1.92 -2.67 9.69
C LEU A 45 1.26 -2.66 11.07
N ASN A 46 0.28 -1.78 11.30
CA ASN A 46 -0.51 -1.77 12.53
C ASN A 46 -1.46 -2.99 12.67
N LEU A 47 -1.68 -3.77 11.61
CA LEU A 47 -2.67 -4.86 11.60
C LEU A 47 -2.08 -6.25 11.61
N SER A 48 -0.84 -6.39 11.16
CA SER A 48 -0.18 -7.68 11.04
C SER A 48 1.33 -7.53 11.13
N THR A 49 1.98 -8.52 11.74
CA THR A 49 3.43 -8.67 11.74
C THR A 49 3.92 -9.62 10.63
N ASP A 50 3.03 -10.12 9.77
CA ASP A 50 3.40 -10.94 8.61
C ASP A 50 3.83 -10.06 7.44
N HIS A 51 5.10 -9.66 7.44
CA HIS A 51 5.68 -8.80 6.40
C HIS A 51 5.67 -9.44 5.00
N ARG A 52 5.63 -10.78 4.90
CA ARG A 52 5.49 -11.45 3.59
C ARG A 52 4.10 -11.23 3.01
N LEU A 53 3.07 -11.31 3.85
CA LEU A 53 1.72 -10.96 3.45
C LEU A 53 1.62 -9.47 3.10
N LEU A 54 2.14 -8.59 3.94
CA LEU A 54 2.02 -7.14 3.74
C LEU A 54 2.69 -6.68 2.43
N SER A 55 3.86 -7.22 2.11
CA SER A 55 4.54 -6.95 0.84
C SER A 55 3.72 -7.41 -0.38
N LYS A 56 3.06 -8.58 -0.29
CA LYS A 56 2.11 -9.05 -1.32
C LYS A 56 0.94 -8.09 -1.48
N LEU A 57 0.35 -7.61 -0.38
CA LEU A 57 -0.79 -6.68 -0.41
C LEU A 57 -0.43 -5.35 -1.07
N VAL A 58 0.72 -4.76 -0.69
CA VAL A 58 1.21 -3.51 -1.29
C VAL A 58 1.50 -3.68 -2.77
N THR A 59 2.16 -4.77 -3.15
CA THR A 59 2.44 -5.06 -4.57
C THR A 59 1.12 -5.21 -5.35
N MET A 60 0.18 -5.99 -4.82
CA MET A 60 -1.13 -6.18 -5.46
C MET A 60 -1.90 -4.87 -5.62
N SER A 61 -1.87 -3.98 -4.63
CA SER A 61 -2.59 -2.71 -4.74
C SER A 61 -2.02 -1.78 -5.79
N LEU A 62 -0.68 -1.68 -5.86
CA LEU A 62 0.00 -0.83 -6.85
C LEU A 62 -0.32 -1.26 -8.29
N TYR A 63 -0.51 -2.56 -8.52
CA TYR A 63 -0.75 -3.13 -9.86
C TYR A 63 -2.18 -3.65 -10.08
N SER A 64 -3.10 -3.40 -9.14
CA SER A 64 -4.49 -3.90 -9.19
C SER A 64 -5.30 -3.31 -10.36
N GLY A 65 -5.00 -2.08 -10.76
CA GLY A 65 -5.85 -1.28 -11.63
C GLY A 65 -7.05 -0.66 -10.90
N ASP A 66 -7.32 -1.02 -9.64
CA ASP A 66 -8.39 -0.42 -8.83
C ASP A 66 -7.98 0.92 -8.20
N PHE A 67 -6.68 1.20 -8.14
CA PHE A 67 -6.16 2.49 -7.71
C PHE A 67 -5.65 3.31 -8.89
N VAL A 68 -5.97 4.61 -8.87
CA VAL A 68 -5.22 5.63 -9.60
C VAL A 68 -3.95 5.93 -8.80
N VAL A 69 -2.80 5.57 -9.36
CA VAL A 69 -1.49 5.77 -8.72
C VAL A 69 -0.84 7.04 -9.28
N THR A 70 -0.50 7.98 -8.40
CA THR A 70 0.13 9.25 -8.75
C THR A 70 1.45 9.41 -7.99
N PRO A 71 2.59 9.67 -8.65
CA PRO A 71 2.73 9.76 -10.10
C PRO A 71 2.54 8.39 -10.75
N ASN A 72 2.17 8.40 -12.03
CA ASN A 72 1.96 7.17 -12.76
C ASN A 72 3.25 6.33 -12.78
N LEU A 73 3.11 5.04 -12.45
CA LEU A 73 4.20 4.08 -12.38
C LEU A 73 4.41 3.30 -13.69
N ASN A 74 3.67 3.63 -14.76
CA ASN A 74 3.77 3.00 -16.07
C ASN A 74 5.23 2.94 -16.59
N GLY A 75 5.82 1.74 -16.51
CA GLY A 75 7.20 1.46 -16.88
C GLY A 75 7.84 0.40 -15.97
N PRO A 76 9.05 -0.09 -16.33
CA PRO A 76 9.80 -0.98 -15.45
C PRO A 76 10.03 -0.27 -14.11
N SER A 77 9.53 -0.86 -13.04
CA SER A 77 9.66 -0.36 -11.68
C SER A 77 10.15 -1.49 -10.79
N HIS A 78 11.07 -1.16 -9.88
CA HIS A 78 11.56 -2.08 -8.86
C HIS A 78 11.16 -1.54 -7.49
N LEU A 79 10.58 -2.42 -6.66
CA LEU A 79 10.30 -2.10 -5.26
C LEU A 79 11.53 -2.42 -4.43
N ARG A 80 12.04 -1.43 -3.70
CA ARG A 80 13.07 -1.60 -2.69
C ARG A 80 12.43 -1.49 -1.31
N TYR A 81 12.52 -2.56 -0.53
CA TYR A 81 12.06 -2.57 0.85
C TYR A 81 13.10 -1.92 1.77
N VAL A 82 12.63 -1.03 2.64
CA VAL A 82 13.40 -0.45 3.75
C VAL A 82 13.10 -1.28 4.99
N TYR A 83 14.14 -1.79 5.64
CA TYR A 83 14.01 -2.69 6.79
C TYR A 83 14.32 -1.96 8.10
N ASP A 84 13.66 -2.37 9.18
CA ASP A 84 13.81 -1.81 10.53
C ASP A 84 15.27 -1.91 11.05
N ARG A 85 15.93 -3.01 10.75
CA ARG A 85 17.32 -3.29 11.14
C ARG A 85 18.00 -4.23 10.14
N PRO A 86 19.35 -4.27 10.11
CA PRO A 86 20.09 -5.23 9.29
C PRO A 86 19.68 -6.67 9.58
N ASN A 87 19.61 -7.51 8.55
CA ASN A 87 19.23 -8.94 8.61
C ASN A 87 17.80 -9.23 9.11
N SER A 88 16.90 -8.25 9.03
CA SER A 88 15.47 -8.41 9.33
C SER A 88 14.66 -8.54 8.04
N LEU A 89 13.54 -9.27 8.12
CA LEU A 89 12.51 -9.26 7.08
C LEU A 89 11.38 -8.26 7.40
N ALA A 90 11.47 -7.57 8.53
CA ALA A 90 10.50 -6.56 8.92
C ALA A 90 10.76 -5.27 8.15
N PHE A 91 10.07 -5.10 7.03
CA PHE A 91 10.10 -3.84 6.30
C PHE A 91 9.26 -2.77 7.03
N THR A 92 9.75 -1.55 7.05
CA THR A 92 9.06 -0.37 7.58
C THR A 92 8.53 0.51 6.46
N ASP A 93 9.14 0.46 5.28
CA ASP A 93 8.77 1.31 4.15
C ASP A 93 9.18 0.70 2.81
N ILE A 94 8.71 1.29 1.71
CA ILE A 94 9.02 0.90 0.33
C ILE A 94 9.41 2.12 -0.49
N ILE A 95 10.48 1.98 -1.26
CA ILE A 95 10.92 2.95 -2.25
C ILE A 95 10.65 2.36 -3.64
N VAL A 96 10.07 3.15 -4.54
CA VAL A 96 9.89 2.73 -5.94
C VAL A 96 11.01 3.30 -6.79
N LEU A 97 11.78 2.41 -7.41
CA LEU A 97 12.87 2.74 -8.31
C LEU A 97 12.36 2.66 -9.74
N GLN A 98 12.49 3.76 -10.48
CA GLN A 98 12.26 3.83 -11.92
C GLN A 98 13.56 4.23 -12.64
N PRO A 99 13.70 3.95 -13.95
CA PRO A 99 14.94 4.21 -14.68
C PRO A 99 15.46 5.65 -14.59
N HIS A 100 14.56 6.62 -14.45
CA HIS A 100 14.86 8.05 -14.47
C HIS A 100 14.61 8.77 -13.14
N ARG A 101 14.06 8.07 -12.12
CA ARG A 101 13.76 8.67 -10.82
C ARG A 101 13.57 7.63 -9.73
N THR A 102 13.79 8.06 -8.49
CA THR A 102 13.43 7.33 -7.28
C THR A 102 12.25 8.03 -6.63
N LEU A 103 11.24 7.29 -6.22
CA LEU A 103 10.04 7.82 -5.55
C LEU A 103 9.98 7.28 -4.12
N ALA A 104 9.88 8.18 -3.15
CA ALA A 104 9.57 7.79 -1.78
C ALA A 104 8.08 7.40 -1.67
N SER A 105 7.75 6.56 -0.69
CA SER A 105 6.36 6.16 -0.42
C SER A 105 5.46 7.36 -0.06
N THR A 106 6.02 8.43 0.50
CA THR A 106 5.32 9.69 0.79
C THR A 106 4.91 10.44 -0.48
N ASP A 107 5.61 10.21 -1.58
CA ASP A 107 5.40 10.90 -2.86
C ASP A 107 4.46 10.12 -3.79
N ILE A 108 4.09 8.89 -3.41
CA ILE A 108 3.20 8.02 -4.17
C ILE A 108 1.83 8.04 -3.50
N ARG A 109 0.82 8.47 -4.23
CA ARG A 109 -0.58 8.48 -3.79
C ARG A 109 -1.39 7.41 -4.50
N LEU A 110 -2.22 6.71 -3.73
CA LEU A 110 -3.18 5.73 -4.19
C LEU A 110 -4.58 6.26 -3.91
N GLN A 111 -5.33 6.52 -4.98
CA GLN A 111 -6.73 6.95 -4.92
C GLN A 111 -7.61 5.84 -5.47
N LEU A 112 -8.66 5.45 -4.76
CA LEU A 112 -9.57 4.40 -5.21
C LEU A 112 -10.29 4.89 -6.46
N ARG A 113 -10.15 4.17 -7.58
CA ARG A 113 -10.82 4.49 -8.83
C ARG A 113 -12.32 4.40 -8.61
N GLN A 114 -13.01 5.52 -8.76
CA GLN A 114 -14.46 5.55 -8.73
C GLN A 114 -14.96 4.95 -10.05
N ALA A 115 -15.99 4.09 -10.00
CA ALA A 115 -16.67 3.65 -11.20
C ALA A 115 -17.32 4.88 -11.89
N PRO A 116 -17.27 4.95 -13.23
CA PRO A 116 -17.88 6.06 -13.99
C PRO A 116 -19.40 6.09 -13.87
#